data_AF-A0A8T5A1I4-F1
#
_entry.id   AF-A0A8T5A1I4-F1
#
_cell.length_a   1.000
_cell.length_b   1.000
_cell.length_c   1.000
_cell.angle_alpha   90.00
_cell.angle_beta   90.00
_cell.angle_gamma   90.00
#
_symmetry.space_group_name_H-M   'P 1'
#
loop_
_entity.id
_entity.type
_entity.pdbx_description
1 polymer ?
#
loop_
_entity_poly.entity_id
_entity_poly.type
_entity_poly.pdbx_seq_one_letter_code
_entity_poly.pdbx_strand_id
1 'polypeptide(L)'
;MPYCPKCGGEVSEGDRFCPYCGERLEREGGRVAPPSPGAMEHLSFAFNLASRKPMVFAPAILGGVISMVISALVSLAGGLYPWGFTPGLGYSPTPRLASFIIFAGLASIVGAIISYILFFASLDMSRDAYLDRPLDLGKSVGYVLRRLGTIIVASIVGAILMVTIILIPVALLMFVILVFDETGIGDSISKAFGVLRKELGDIIILLIIAIAGSFILGLIPIIGSLLSSAFNVIISIAFIDLYSYYKKAV
;
A
#
# COMPACT_ATOMS: atom_id res chain seq x y z
N MET A 1 32.85 33.53 -6.93
CA MET A 1 32.31 34.82 -7.44
C MET A 1 31.27 34.54 -8.52
N PRO A 2 30.00 34.33 -8.13
CA PRO A 2 28.90 34.17 -9.09
C PRO A 2 28.56 35.48 -9.79
N TYR A 3 28.02 35.38 -11.01
CA TYR A 3 27.51 36.51 -11.78
C TYR A 3 25.99 36.38 -11.95
N CYS A 4 25.27 37.50 -11.90
CA CYS A 4 23.83 37.51 -12.10
C CYS A 4 23.48 37.08 -13.53
N PRO A 5 22.60 36.08 -13.74
CA PRO A 5 22.26 35.57 -15.07
C PRO A 5 21.48 36.58 -15.93
N LYS A 6 20.88 37.60 -15.31
CA LYS A 6 20.07 38.60 -16.02
C LYS A 6 20.87 39.80 -16.49
N CYS A 7 21.76 40.32 -15.63
CA CYS A 7 22.49 41.56 -15.93
C CYS A 7 24.01 41.37 -16.03
N GLY A 8 24.54 40.18 -15.73
CA GLY A 8 25.98 39.91 -15.76
C GLY A 8 26.77 40.62 -14.66
N GLY A 9 26.11 41.26 -13.69
CA GLY A 9 26.78 41.92 -12.57
C GLY A 9 27.37 40.90 -11.60
N GLU A 10 28.53 41.20 -11.03
CA GLU A 10 29.17 40.38 -10.01
C GLU A 10 28.33 40.39 -8.73
N VAL A 11 28.02 39.23 -8.16
CA VAL A 11 27.14 39.10 -6.99
C VAL A 11 27.83 38.28 -5.91
N SER A 12 27.57 38.61 -4.65
CA SER A 12 28.14 37.88 -3.52
C SER A 12 27.39 36.56 -3.33
N GLU A 13 28.07 35.52 -2.85
CA GLU A 13 27.50 34.17 -2.66
C GLU A 13 26.34 34.11 -1.64
N GLY A 14 26.06 35.21 -0.92
CA GLY A 14 24.94 35.35 0.02
C GLY A 14 23.82 36.31 -0.41
N ASP A 15 23.90 36.94 -1.58
CA ASP A 15 22.91 37.94 -2.01
C ASP A 15 21.59 37.28 -2.43
N ARG A 16 20.48 37.61 -1.75
CA ARG A 16 19.13 37.12 -2.11
C ARG A 16 18.56 37.78 -3.37
N PHE A 17 19.02 38.99 -3.66
CA PHE A 17 18.63 39.79 -4.81
C PHE A 17 19.88 40.44 -5.40
N CYS A 18 19.93 40.52 -6.72
CA CYS A 18 21.02 41.21 -7.39
C CYS A 18 20.94 42.72 -7.09
N PRO A 19 21.98 43.34 -6.50
CA PRO A 19 21.97 44.76 -6.18
C PRO A 19 21.92 45.66 -7.42
N TYR A 20 22.26 45.13 -8.60
CA TYR A 20 22.32 45.90 -9.85
C TYR A 20 21.01 45.92 -10.63
N CYS A 21 20.24 44.83 -10.63
CA CYS A 21 19.04 44.71 -11.47
C CYS A 21 17.78 44.26 -10.72
N GLY A 22 17.88 44.00 -9.41
CA GLY A 22 16.77 43.54 -8.58
C GLY A 22 16.32 42.11 -8.86
N GLU A 23 17.01 41.36 -9.73
CA GLU A 23 16.68 39.96 -10.00
C GLU A 23 16.87 39.13 -8.74
N ARG A 24 15.87 38.30 -8.40
CA ARG A 24 15.98 37.39 -7.28
C ARG A 24 17.01 36.30 -7.63
N LEU A 25 18.09 36.24 -6.86
CA LEU A 25 19.18 35.28 -7.08
C LEU A 25 18.92 33.94 -6.37
N GLU A 26 17.74 33.77 -5.78
CA GLU A 26 17.27 32.46 -5.30
C GLU A 26 17.08 31.52 -6.49
N ARG A 27 18.16 30.86 -6.89
CA ARG A 27 18.10 29.55 -7.51
C ARG A 27 19.07 28.62 -6.79
N GLU A 28 18.48 27.61 -6.15
CA GLU A 28 19.09 26.29 -5.93
C GLU A 28 20.37 26.27 -5.08
N GLY A 29 20.53 27.23 -4.16
CA GLY A 29 21.25 26.97 -2.92
C GLY A 29 20.46 25.89 -2.19
N GLY A 30 20.99 24.65 -2.23
CA GLY A 30 20.33 23.43 -1.81
C GLY A 30 19.40 23.69 -0.64
N ARG A 31 18.10 23.47 -0.86
CA ARG A 31 17.26 23.05 0.25
C ARG A 31 18.02 21.85 0.80
N VAL A 32 18.76 22.05 1.89
CA VAL A 32 19.11 20.94 2.77
C VAL A 32 17.73 20.43 3.13
N ALA A 33 17.26 19.44 2.37
CA ALA A 33 16.04 18.74 2.68
C ALA A 33 16.19 18.43 4.17
N PRO A 34 15.15 18.68 4.99
CA PRO A 34 15.24 18.29 6.38
C PRO A 34 15.77 16.85 6.42
N PRO A 35 16.62 16.48 7.39
CA PRO A 35 17.06 15.10 7.49
C PRO A 35 15.82 14.20 7.41
N SER A 36 15.82 13.26 6.46
CA SER A 36 14.69 12.32 6.30
C SER A 36 14.36 11.75 7.69
N PRO A 37 13.11 11.85 8.16
CA PRO A 37 12.66 11.10 9.33
C PRO A 37 13.05 9.64 9.10
N GLY A 38 13.86 9.07 9.97
CA GLY A 38 14.29 7.69 9.77
C GLY A 38 13.06 6.75 9.70
N ALA A 39 13.20 5.58 9.08
CA ALA A 39 12.10 4.60 8.94
C ALA A 39 11.27 4.37 10.22
N MET A 40 11.91 4.38 11.39
CA MET A 40 11.23 4.23 12.69
C MET A 40 10.30 5.39 13.03
N GLU A 41 10.64 6.61 12.61
CA GLU A 41 9.82 7.80 12.81
C GLU A 41 8.55 7.71 11.95
N HIS A 42 8.68 7.37 10.67
CA HIS A 42 7.53 7.09 9.78
C HIS A 42 6.61 6.00 10.34
N LEU A 43 7.18 4.92 10.88
CA LEU A 43 6.42 3.85 11.49
C LEU A 43 5.71 4.30 12.79
N SER A 44 6.40 5.07 13.63
CA SER A 44 5.84 5.58 14.88
C SER A 44 4.70 6.57 14.63
N PHE A 45 4.87 7.42 13.62
CA PHE A 45 3.84 8.33 13.14
C PHE A 45 2.63 7.54 12.63
N ALA A 46 2.87 6.54 11.78
CA ALA A 46 1.82 5.69 11.24
C ALA A 46 1.02 4.97 12.34
N PHE A 47 1.71 4.42 13.34
CA PHE A 47 1.07 3.78 14.49
C PHE A 47 0.21 4.76 15.29
N ASN A 48 0.73 5.97 15.57
CA ASN A 48 0.01 6.99 16.33
C ASN A 48 -1.21 7.50 15.56
N LEU A 49 -1.07 7.76 14.25
CA LEU A 49 -2.16 8.18 13.38
C LEU A 49 -3.26 7.11 13.32
N ALA A 50 -2.90 5.85 13.11
CA ALA A 50 -3.86 4.75 13.06
C ALA A 50 -4.56 4.54 14.41
N SER A 51 -3.84 4.73 15.53
CA SER A 51 -4.42 4.65 16.88
C SER A 51 -5.39 5.78 17.19
N ARG A 52 -5.14 7.00 16.66
CA ARG A 52 -6.07 8.14 16.79
C ARG A 52 -7.30 7.98 15.91
N LYS A 53 -7.18 7.30 14.77
CA LYS A 53 -8.25 7.12 13.79
C LYS A 53 -8.48 5.62 13.50
N PRO A 54 -9.12 4.88 14.43
CA PRO A 54 -9.26 3.43 14.29
C PRO A 54 -10.13 3.00 13.11
N MET A 55 -10.96 3.90 12.56
CA MET A 55 -11.81 3.59 11.40
C MET A 55 -10.99 3.25 10.13
N VAL A 56 -9.70 3.60 10.06
CA VAL A 56 -8.81 3.21 8.95
C VAL A 56 -8.65 1.69 8.82
N PHE A 57 -8.84 0.95 9.91
CA PHE A 57 -8.79 -0.51 9.91
C PHE A 57 -10.06 -1.18 9.35
N ALA A 58 -11.14 -0.42 9.12
CA ALA A 58 -12.43 -0.99 8.73
C ALA A 58 -12.36 -1.87 7.46
N PRO A 59 -11.74 -1.46 6.34
CA PRO A 59 -11.64 -2.30 5.15
C PRO A 59 -10.86 -3.59 5.41
N ALA A 60 -9.76 -3.49 6.16
CA ALA A 60 -8.90 -4.61 6.49
C ALA A 60 -9.62 -5.65 7.38
N ILE A 61 -10.33 -5.19 8.41
CA ILE A 61 -11.13 -6.05 9.29
C ILE A 61 -12.27 -6.70 8.51
N LEU A 62 -12.98 -5.95 7.67
CA LEU A 62 -14.05 -6.48 6.84
C LEU A 62 -13.55 -7.57 5.88
N GLY A 63 -12.38 -7.38 5.27
CA GLY A 63 -11.75 -8.40 4.41
C GLY A 63 -11.47 -9.70 5.16
N GLY A 64 -10.98 -9.59 6.39
CA GLY A 64 -10.75 -10.74 7.27
C GLY A 64 -12.05 -11.47 7.66
N VAL A 65 -13.08 -10.71 8.06
CA VAL A 65 -14.39 -11.27 8.43
C VAL A 65 -15.05 -11.97 7.23
N ILE A 66 -15.04 -11.34 6.05
CA ILE A 66 -15.62 -11.93 4.83
C ILE A 66 -14.90 -13.22 4.45
N SER A 67 -13.57 -13.25 4.54
CA SER A 67 -12.79 -14.45 4.29
C SER A 67 -13.16 -15.57 5.26
N MET A 68 -13.29 -15.26 6.56
CA MET A 68 -13.71 -16.21 7.58
C MET A 68 -15.12 -16.75 7.31
N VAL A 69 -16.07 -15.90 6.93
CA VAL A 69 -17.45 -16.31 6.59
C VAL A 69 -17.46 -17.22 5.36
N ILE A 70 -16.72 -16.87 4.30
CA ILE A 70 -16.62 -17.70 3.09
C ILE A 70 -16.01 -19.06 3.43
N SER A 71 -14.92 -19.09 4.19
CA SER A 71 -14.29 -20.35 4.62
C SER A 71 -15.23 -21.20 5.49
N ALA A 72 -16.00 -20.58 6.39
CA ALA A 72 -16.98 -21.28 7.22
C ALA A 72 -18.12 -21.87 6.35
N LEU A 73 -18.64 -21.11 5.39
CA LEU A 73 -19.67 -21.58 4.46
C LEU A 73 -19.18 -22.73 3.58
N VAL A 74 -17.95 -22.63 3.06
CA VAL A 74 -17.31 -23.71 2.28
C VAL A 74 -17.08 -24.95 3.15
N SER A 75 -16.65 -24.77 4.41
CA SER A 75 -16.47 -25.89 5.34
C SER A 75 -17.79 -26.57 5.72
N LEU A 76 -18.85 -25.78 6.00
CA LEU A 76 -20.19 -26.31 6.27
C LEU A 76 -20.78 -27.03 5.06
N ALA A 77 -20.64 -26.45 3.86
CA ALA A 77 -21.01 -27.13 2.63
C ALA A 77 -20.21 -28.43 2.46
N GLY A 78 -18.91 -28.42 2.74
CA GLY A 78 -18.02 -29.58 2.67
C GLY A 78 -18.36 -30.67 3.69
N GLY A 79 -18.87 -30.33 4.88
CA GLY A 79 -19.36 -31.30 5.86
C GLY A 79 -20.62 -32.05 5.40
N LEU A 80 -21.41 -31.45 4.50
CA LEU A 80 -22.54 -32.10 3.82
C LEU A 80 -22.10 -32.98 2.63
N TYR A 81 -20.84 -32.85 2.20
CA TYR A 81 -20.20 -33.63 1.14
C TYR A 81 -19.14 -34.55 1.77
N PRO A 82 -19.50 -35.79 2.17
CA PRO A 82 -18.53 -36.70 2.76
C PRO A 82 -17.35 -36.80 1.79
N TRP A 83 -16.16 -36.43 2.26
CA TRP A 83 -14.91 -36.76 1.59
C TRP A 83 -15.04 -38.24 1.27
N GLY A 84 -14.93 -38.61 -0.02
CA GLY A 84 -15.41 -39.87 -0.60
C GLY A 84 -14.76 -41.16 -0.11
N PHE A 85 -14.31 -41.18 1.15
CA PHE A 85 -13.87 -42.33 1.89
C PHE A 85 -15.00 -42.84 2.79
N THR A 86 -15.92 -43.61 2.21
CA THR A 86 -16.71 -44.57 2.97
C THR A 86 -15.81 -45.78 3.26
N PRO A 87 -15.48 -46.08 4.53
CA PRO A 87 -14.70 -47.26 4.87
C PRO A 87 -15.41 -48.51 4.33
N GLY A 88 -14.75 -49.26 3.44
CA GLY A 88 -15.27 -50.52 2.88
C GLY A 88 -15.87 -50.47 1.47
N LEU A 89 -16.02 -49.31 0.83
CA LEU A 89 -16.64 -49.20 -0.52
C LEU A 89 -15.74 -48.61 -1.62
N GLY A 90 -14.49 -48.23 -1.32
CA GLY A 90 -13.55 -47.70 -2.31
C GLY A 90 -13.84 -46.26 -2.76
N TYR A 91 -12.89 -45.68 -3.51
CA TYR A 91 -12.96 -44.32 -4.04
C TYR A 91 -14.04 -44.27 -5.14
N SER A 92 -15.24 -43.80 -4.82
CA SER A 92 -16.25 -43.51 -5.85
C SER A 92 -16.11 -42.06 -6.29
N PRO A 93 -15.85 -41.77 -7.58
CA PRO A 93 -15.89 -40.41 -8.11
C PRO A 93 -17.37 -40.02 -8.20
N THR A 94 -17.96 -39.66 -7.07
CA THR A 94 -19.34 -39.18 -7.07
C THR A 94 -19.38 -37.78 -7.69
N PRO A 95 -20.40 -37.45 -8.50
CA PRO A 95 -20.60 -36.10 -9.07
C PRO A 95 -20.69 -34.99 -8.00
N ARG A 96 -20.85 -35.39 -6.73
CA ARG A 96 -20.92 -34.54 -5.55
C ARG A 96 -19.58 -33.88 -5.17
N LEU A 97 -18.44 -34.52 -5.43
CA LEU A 97 -17.11 -33.95 -5.15
C LEU A 97 -16.73 -32.86 -6.16
N ALA A 98 -17.03 -33.09 -7.44
CA ALA A 98 -16.82 -32.09 -8.49
C ALA A 98 -17.67 -30.82 -8.25
N SER A 99 -18.94 -30.98 -7.87
CA SER A 99 -19.80 -29.84 -7.52
C SER A 99 -19.28 -29.05 -6.33
N PHE A 100 -18.73 -29.72 -5.32
CA PHE A 100 -18.13 -29.06 -4.16
C PHE A 100 -16.88 -28.25 -4.54
N ILE A 101 -15.98 -28.82 -5.33
CA ILE A 101 -14.77 -28.11 -5.80
C ILE A 101 -15.13 -26.87 -6.61
N ILE A 102 -16.10 -26.98 -7.53
CA ILE A 102 -16.57 -25.84 -8.33
C ILE A 102 -17.16 -24.75 -7.42
N PHE A 103 -18.03 -25.13 -6.49
CA PHE A 103 -18.62 -24.20 -5.52
C PHE A 103 -17.56 -23.50 -4.66
N ALA A 104 -16.64 -24.27 -4.08
CA ALA A 104 -15.55 -23.75 -3.27
C ALA A 104 -14.62 -22.83 -4.07
N GLY A 105 -14.34 -23.18 -5.33
CA GLY A 105 -13.57 -22.36 -6.26
C GLY A 105 -14.26 -21.04 -6.60
N LEU A 106 -15.55 -21.05 -6.89
CA LEU A 106 -16.31 -19.82 -7.14
C LEU A 106 -16.37 -18.93 -5.90
N ALA A 107 -16.64 -19.51 -4.74
CA ALA A 107 -16.69 -18.78 -3.48
C ALA A 107 -15.34 -18.14 -3.12
N SER A 108 -14.22 -18.84 -3.37
CA SER A 108 -12.88 -18.29 -3.13
C SER A 108 -12.52 -17.17 -4.11
N ILE A 109 -12.91 -17.28 -5.38
CA ILE A 109 -12.74 -16.20 -6.36
C ILE A 109 -13.51 -14.95 -5.93
N VAL A 110 -14.77 -15.09 -5.52
CA VAL A 110 -15.58 -13.97 -5.01
C VAL A 110 -14.92 -13.32 -3.80
N GLY A 111 -14.46 -14.14 -2.84
CA GLY A 111 -13.72 -13.67 -1.67
C GLY A 111 -12.44 -12.91 -2.03
N ALA A 112 -11.69 -13.41 -3.03
CA ALA A 112 -10.46 -12.78 -3.49
C ALA A 112 -10.74 -11.41 -4.14
N ILE A 113 -11.78 -11.30 -4.96
CA ILE A 113 -12.19 -10.03 -5.58
C ILE A 113 -12.59 -9.01 -4.53
N ILE A 114 -13.40 -9.41 -3.55
CA ILE A 114 -13.83 -8.52 -2.46
C ILE A 114 -12.62 -8.07 -1.63
N SER A 115 -11.74 -8.99 -1.25
CA SER A 115 -10.54 -8.68 -0.48
C SER A 115 -9.58 -7.76 -1.23
N TYR A 116 -9.46 -7.96 -2.55
CA TYR A 116 -8.68 -7.09 -3.43
C TYR A 116 -9.24 -5.66 -3.47
N ILE A 117 -10.56 -5.50 -3.59
CA ILE A 117 -11.20 -4.18 -3.54
C ILE A 117 -10.97 -3.51 -2.17
N LEU A 118 -11.15 -4.28 -1.08
CA LEU A 118 -10.97 -3.78 0.29
C LEU A 118 -9.52 -3.40 0.60
N PHE A 119 -8.54 -4.08 0.01
CA PHE A 119 -7.12 -3.70 0.13
C PHE A 119 -6.88 -2.29 -0.43
N PHE A 120 -7.36 -1.98 -1.63
CA PHE A 120 -7.22 -0.63 -2.19
C PHE A 120 -8.08 0.40 -1.47
N ALA A 121 -9.26 0.01 -0.98
CA ALA A 121 -10.07 0.89 -0.13
C ALA A 121 -9.34 1.20 1.18
N SER A 122 -8.58 0.25 1.73
CA SER A 122 -7.71 0.47 2.89
C SER A 122 -6.59 1.46 2.58
N LEU A 123 -5.95 1.36 1.42
CA LEU A 123 -4.92 2.33 1.00
C LEU A 123 -5.50 3.73 0.85
N ASP A 124 -6.69 3.87 0.25
CA ASP A 124 -7.38 5.16 0.10
C ASP A 124 -7.85 5.74 1.44
N MET A 125 -8.35 4.91 2.36
CA MET A 125 -8.68 5.35 3.72
C MET A 125 -7.43 5.75 4.52
N SER A 126 -6.30 5.06 4.35
CA SER A 126 -5.02 5.46 4.95
C SER A 126 -4.55 6.82 4.44
N ARG A 127 -4.75 7.09 3.15
CA ARG A 127 -4.50 8.41 2.54
C ARG A 127 -5.44 9.48 3.10
N ASP A 128 -6.74 9.21 3.17
CA ASP A 128 -7.72 10.16 3.72
C ASP A 128 -7.44 10.44 5.21
N ALA A 129 -7.00 9.43 5.98
CA ALA A 129 -6.56 9.61 7.36
C ALA A 129 -5.34 10.53 7.48
N TYR A 130 -4.36 10.33 6.61
CA TYR A 130 -3.14 11.12 6.52
C TYR A 130 -3.42 12.59 6.16
N LEU A 131 -4.38 12.82 5.27
CA LEU A 131 -4.77 14.15 4.81
C LEU A 131 -5.85 14.82 5.69
N ASP A 132 -6.13 14.27 6.88
CA ASP A 132 -7.17 14.76 7.79
C ASP A 132 -8.58 14.91 7.15
N ARG A 133 -8.90 14.01 6.21
CA ARG A 133 -10.21 13.93 5.55
C ARG A 133 -11.16 13.01 6.34
N PRO A 134 -12.49 13.17 6.16
CA PRO A 134 -13.46 12.27 6.77
C PRO A 134 -13.27 10.84 6.25
N LEU A 135 -13.27 9.88 7.18
CA LEU A 135 -13.13 8.46 6.89
C LEU A 135 -14.51 7.88 6.55
N ASP A 136 -14.67 7.44 5.31
CA ASP A 136 -15.91 6.84 4.83
C ASP A 136 -15.57 5.64 3.93
N LEU A 137 -15.92 4.45 4.40
CA LEU A 137 -15.67 3.20 3.67
C LEU A 137 -16.41 3.16 2.33
N GLY A 138 -17.66 3.62 2.29
CA GLY A 138 -18.48 3.61 1.08
C GLY A 138 -17.88 4.51 0.00
N LYS A 139 -17.37 5.68 0.40
CA LYS A 139 -16.63 6.60 -0.48
C LYS A 139 -15.36 5.93 -1.03
N SER A 140 -14.56 5.30 -0.18
CA SER A 140 -13.31 4.65 -0.63
C SER A 140 -13.56 3.43 -1.51
N VAL A 141 -14.56 2.60 -1.21
CA VAL A 141 -14.97 1.50 -2.09
C VAL A 141 -15.50 2.04 -3.43
N GLY A 142 -16.31 3.09 -3.41
CA GLY A 142 -16.81 3.75 -4.62
C GLY A 142 -15.70 4.41 -5.46
N TYR A 143 -14.63 4.90 -4.83
CA TYR A 143 -13.43 5.35 -5.51
C TYR A 143 -12.73 4.19 -6.24
N VAL A 144 -12.50 3.07 -5.55
CA VAL A 144 -11.87 1.88 -6.14
C VAL A 144 -12.68 1.32 -7.30
N LEU A 145 -14.00 1.22 -7.16
CA LEU A 145 -14.89 0.71 -8.21
C LEU A 145 -14.87 1.60 -9.46
N ARG A 146 -14.81 2.93 -9.32
CA ARG A 146 -14.72 3.85 -10.46
C ARG A 146 -13.37 3.79 -11.18
N ARG A 147 -12.30 3.44 -10.46
CA ARG A 147 -10.92 3.31 -10.97
C ARG A 147 -10.47 1.87 -11.18
N LEU A 148 -11.41 0.92 -11.17
CA LEU A 148 -11.13 -0.51 -11.18
C LEU A 148 -10.26 -0.94 -12.37
N GLY A 149 -10.48 -0.36 -13.55
CA GLY A 149 -9.65 -0.64 -14.73
C GLY A 149 -8.18 -0.28 -14.54
N THR A 150 -7.88 0.93 -14.03
CA THR A 150 -6.50 1.37 -13.76
C THR A 150 -5.86 0.53 -12.66
N ILE A 151 -6.63 0.19 -11.62
CA ILE A 151 -6.17 -0.61 -10.48
C ILE A 151 -5.84 -2.04 -10.92
N ILE A 152 -6.65 -2.67 -11.78
CA ILE A 152 -6.37 -4.00 -12.34
C ILE A 152 -5.07 -4.00 -13.14
N VAL A 153 -4.91 -3.06 -14.07
CA VAL A 153 -3.68 -2.98 -14.88
C VAL A 153 -2.47 -2.72 -13.97
N ALA A 154 -2.62 -1.85 -12.95
CA ALA A 154 -1.57 -1.61 -11.97
C ALA A 154 -1.21 -2.89 -11.20
N SER A 155 -2.18 -3.72 -10.84
CA SER A 155 -1.92 -4.98 -10.14
C SER A 155 -1.24 -6.03 -11.00
N ILE A 156 -1.54 -6.10 -12.29
CA ILE A 156 -0.79 -6.96 -13.22
C ILE A 156 0.67 -6.50 -13.29
N VAL A 157 0.91 -5.20 -13.48
CA VAL A 157 2.28 -4.65 -13.54
C VAL A 157 3.00 -4.84 -12.20
N GLY A 158 2.34 -4.55 -11.08
CA GLY A 158 2.90 -4.74 -9.74
C GLY A 158 3.23 -6.21 -9.46
N ALA A 159 2.40 -7.16 -9.90
CA ALA A 159 2.68 -8.59 -9.78
C ALA A 159 3.93 -8.99 -10.57
N ILE A 160 4.10 -8.49 -11.80
CA ILE A 160 5.30 -8.73 -12.61
C ILE A 160 6.55 -8.17 -11.91
N LEU A 161 6.47 -6.96 -11.34
CA LEU A 161 7.58 -6.36 -10.60
C LEU A 161 7.94 -7.18 -9.34
N MET A 162 6.93 -7.66 -8.61
CA MET A 162 7.13 -8.48 -7.41
C MET A 162 7.77 -9.86 -7.66
N VAL A 163 7.81 -10.35 -8.90
CA VAL A 163 8.53 -11.60 -9.24
C VAL A 163 10.00 -11.52 -8.83
N THR A 164 10.59 -10.32 -8.85
CA THR A 164 11.95 -10.09 -8.41
C THR A 164 11.97 -9.43 -7.03
N ILE A 165 12.78 -9.96 -6.11
CA ILE A 165 12.90 -9.43 -4.74
C ILE A 165 13.32 -7.95 -4.75
N ILE A 166 14.13 -7.55 -5.73
CA ILE A 166 14.68 -6.19 -5.85
C ILE A 166 13.58 -5.15 -6.19
N LEU A 167 12.55 -5.52 -6.94
CA LEU A 167 11.49 -4.60 -7.40
C LEU A 167 10.22 -4.64 -6.54
N ILE A 168 10.17 -5.48 -5.49
CA ILE A 168 9.12 -5.45 -4.47
C ILE A 168 8.86 -4.03 -3.93
N PRO A 169 9.87 -3.26 -3.46
CA PRO A 169 9.62 -1.91 -2.94
C PRO A 169 9.06 -0.95 -4.01
N VAL A 170 9.46 -1.10 -5.27
CA VAL A 170 8.90 -0.32 -6.38
C VAL A 170 7.42 -0.62 -6.56
N ALA A 171 7.03 -1.89 -6.52
CA ALA A 171 5.63 -2.30 -6.66
C ALA A 171 4.76 -1.74 -5.52
N LEU A 172 5.24 -1.81 -4.27
CA LEU A 172 4.54 -1.27 -3.11
C LEU A 172 4.37 0.25 -3.21
N LEU A 173 5.45 0.98 -3.50
CA LEU A 173 5.41 2.44 -3.68
C LEU A 173 4.52 2.83 -4.86
N MET A 174 4.55 2.09 -5.96
CA MET A 174 3.69 2.36 -7.11
C MET A 174 2.21 2.35 -6.72
N PHE A 175 1.75 1.36 -5.92
CA PHE A 175 0.35 1.34 -5.45
C PHE A 175 0.04 2.52 -4.53
N VAL A 176 0.94 2.82 -3.60
CA VAL A 176 0.79 3.97 -2.68
C VAL A 176 0.67 5.27 -3.48
N ILE A 177 1.55 5.50 -4.45
CA ILE A 177 1.58 6.71 -5.27
C ILE A 177 0.34 6.81 -6.16
N LEU A 178 -0.06 5.71 -6.79
CA LEU A 178 -1.25 5.65 -7.65
C LEU A 178 -2.53 6.05 -6.90
N VAL A 179 -2.65 5.63 -5.64
CA VAL A 179 -3.78 5.98 -4.77
C VAL A 179 -3.62 7.39 -4.21
N PHE A 180 -2.44 7.76 -3.72
CA PHE A 180 -2.18 9.03 -3.05
C PHE A 180 -2.30 10.24 -3.98
N ASP A 181 -1.66 10.17 -5.15
CA ASP A 181 -1.63 11.24 -6.15
C ASP A 181 -2.76 11.16 -7.17
N GLU A 182 -3.56 10.09 -7.13
CA GLU A 182 -4.59 9.81 -8.14
C GLU A 182 -4.05 9.83 -9.58
N THR A 183 -2.82 9.33 -9.78
CA THR A 183 -2.16 9.30 -11.10
C THR A 183 -2.39 8.00 -11.86
N GLY A 184 -1.96 7.96 -13.13
CA GLY A 184 -1.88 6.73 -13.92
C GLY A 184 -0.67 5.86 -13.56
N ILE A 185 -0.57 4.70 -14.18
CA ILE A 185 0.44 3.68 -13.84
C ILE A 185 1.85 4.14 -14.21
N GLY A 186 2.03 4.71 -15.42
CA GLY A 186 3.34 5.17 -15.90
C GLY A 186 3.98 6.20 -14.96
N ASP A 187 3.22 7.24 -14.60
CA ASP A 187 3.68 8.27 -13.67
C ASP A 187 3.99 7.68 -12.28
N SER A 188 3.16 6.75 -11.80
CA SER A 188 3.34 6.13 -10.48
C SER A 188 4.61 5.28 -10.42
N ILE A 189 4.95 4.56 -11.50
CA ILE A 189 6.19 3.77 -11.58
C ILE A 189 7.41 4.69 -11.62
N SER A 190 7.39 5.71 -12.47
CA SER A 190 8.51 6.65 -12.59
C SER A 190 8.81 7.33 -11.25
N LYS A 191 7.76 7.80 -10.57
CA LYS A 191 7.88 8.37 -9.21
C LYS A 191 8.36 7.33 -8.19
N ALA A 192 7.87 6.08 -8.23
CA ALA A 192 8.31 5.02 -7.32
C ALA A 192 9.82 4.75 -7.43
N PHE A 193 10.38 4.71 -8.64
CA PHE A 193 11.83 4.61 -8.84
C PHE A 193 12.57 5.85 -8.33
N GLY A 194 12.00 7.04 -8.51
CA GLY A 194 12.55 8.29 -7.98
C GLY A 194 12.64 8.28 -6.46
N VAL A 195 11.60 7.79 -5.78
CA VAL A 195 11.54 7.64 -4.32
C VAL A 195 12.53 6.58 -3.87
N LEU A 196 12.54 5.40 -4.51
CA LEU A 196 13.46 4.31 -4.19
C LEU A 196 14.93 4.74 -4.25
N ARG A 197 15.31 5.55 -5.23
CA ARG A 197 16.69 6.00 -5.39
C ARG A 197 17.13 6.99 -4.31
N LYS A 198 16.22 7.84 -3.80
CA LYS A 198 16.56 8.86 -2.80
C LYS A 198 16.46 8.32 -1.36
N GLU A 199 15.43 7.51 -1.09
CA GLU A 199 15.09 7.04 0.27
C GLU A 199 15.34 5.52 0.43
N LEU A 200 16.32 4.97 -0.29
CA LEU A 200 16.58 3.52 -0.34
C LEU A 200 16.72 2.90 1.06
N GLY A 201 17.44 3.57 1.96
CA GLY A 201 17.69 3.09 3.32
C GLY A 201 16.41 2.91 4.12
N ASP A 202 15.56 3.93 4.15
CA ASP A 202 14.31 3.90 4.92
C ASP A 202 13.32 2.89 4.34
N ILE A 203 13.26 2.77 3.01
CA ILE A 203 12.41 1.79 2.33
C ILE A 203 12.84 0.36 2.66
N ILE A 204 14.14 0.07 2.65
CA ILE A 204 14.65 -1.27 2.99
C ILE A 204 14.33 -1.60 4.45
N ILE A 205 14.52 -0.66 5.37
CA ILE A 205 14.21 -0.89 6.79
C ILE A 205 12.72 -1.13 6.98
N LEU A 206 11.86 -0.31 6.40
CA LEU A 206 10.40 -0.52 6.44
C LEU A 206 9.99 -1.87 5.84
N LEU A 207 10.63 -2.29 4.75
CA LEU A 207 10.38 -3.59 4.12
C LEU A 207 10.80 -4.75 5.05
N ILE A 208 11.96 -4.66 5.69
CA ILE A 208 12.42 -5.67 6.66
C ILE A 208 11.43 -5.75 7.83
N ILE A 209 11.00 -4.61 8.37
CA ILE A 209 10.01 -4.55 9.45
C ILE A 209 8.68 -5.15 8.99
N ALA A 210 8.23 -4.85 7.77
CA ALA A 210 7.00 -5.40 7.21
C ALA A 210 7.06 -6.93 7.09
N ILE A 211 8.17 -7.47 6.58
CA ILE A 211 8.37 -8.91 6.43
C ILE A 211 8.47 -9.58 7.81
N ALA A 212 9.32 -9.08 8.69
CA ALA A 212 9.50 -9.66 10.03
C ALA A 212 8.22 -9.58 10.87
N GLY A 213 7.54 -8.43 10.86
CA GLY A 213 6.28 -8.23 11.58
C GLY A 213 5.17 -9.14 11.07
N SER A 214 5.01 -9.26 9.75
CA SER A 214 4.01 -10.16 9.16
C SER A 214 4.29 -11.63 9.49
N PHE A 215 5.56 -12.05 9.51
CA PHE A 215 5.97 -13.39 9.89
C PHE A 215 5.66 -13.67 11.37
N ILE A 216 6.08 -12.78 12.28
CA ILE A 216 5.87 -12.94 13.73
C ILE A 216 4.37 -12.96 14.07
N LEU A 217 3.59 -12.01 13.52
CA LEU A 217 2.15 -11.94 13.78
C LEU A 217 1.39 -13.14 13.20
N GLY A 218 1.88 -13.71 12.10
CA GLY A 218 1.34 -14.93 11.49
C GLY A 218 1.51 -16.18 12.35
N LEU A 219 2.47 -16.20 13.29
CA LEU A 219 2.66 -17.32 14.22
C LEU A 219 1.60 -17.38 15.34
N ILE A 220 0.84 -16.29 15.55
CA ILE A 220 -0.19 -16.25 16.58
C ILE A 220 -1.44 -16.96 16.05
N PRO A 221 -1.87 -18.09 16.66
CA PRO A 221 -3.07 -18.79 16.21
C PRO A 221 -4.31 -17.92 16.42
N ILE A 222 -5.31 -18.10 15.55
CA ILE A 222 -6.65 -17.49 15.61
C ILE A 222 -6.67 -15.97 15.33
N ILE A 223 -5.86 -15.16 16.01
CA ILE A 223 -5.90 -13.69 15.92
C ILE A 223 -4.83 -13.14 14.94
N GLY A 224 -3.85 -13.96 14.54
CA GLY A 224 -2.73 -13.54 13.70
C GLY A 224 -3.16 -12.90 12.37
N SER A 225 -4.24 -13.37 11.74
CA SER A 225 -4.76 -12.80 10.49
C SER A 225 -5.34 -11.39 10.66
N LEU A 226 -5.98 -11.12 11.81
CA LEU A 226 -6.53 -9.81 12.12
C LEU A 226 -5.39 -8.83 12.46
N LEU A 227 -4.41 -9.27 13.28
CA LEU A 227 -3.25 -8.46 13.62
C LEU A 227 -2.39 -8.15 12.40
N SER A 228 -2.17 -9.13 11.50
CA SER A 228 -1.39 -8.90 10.27
C SER A 228 -2.10 -7.92 9.33
N SER A 229 -3.43 -7.98 9.26
CA SER A 229 -4.24 -7.03 8.50
C SER A 229 -4.11 -5.61 9.07
N ALA A 230 -4.19 -5.44 10.38
CA ALA A 230 -3.98 -4.15 11.03
C ALA A 230 -2.54 -3.65 10.83
N PHE A 231 -1.55 -4.52 10.97
CA PHE A 231 -0.15 -4.18 10.73
C PHE A 231 0.10 -3.70 9.30
N ASN A 232 -0.51 -4.34 8.29
CA ASN A 232 -0.42 -3.90 6.90
C ASN A 232 -0.97 -2.49 6.68
N VAL A 233 -2.01 -2.08 7.40
CA VAL A 233 -2.53 -0.70 7.37
C VAL A 233 -1.49 0.29 7.89
N ILE A 234 -0.84 -0.04 9.01
CA ILE A 234 0.21 0.79 9.60
C ILE A 234 1.39 0.94 8.63
N ILE A 235 1.85 -0.16 8.05
CA ILE A 235 2.91 -0.13 7.03
C ILE A 235 2.50 0.72 5.82
N SER A 236 1.25 0.62 5.38
CA SER A 236 0.74 1.43 4.27
C SER A 236 0.76 2.93 4.58
N ILE A 237 0.37 3.32 5.81
CA ILE A 237 0.47 4.72 6.26
C ILE A 237 1.93 5.17 6.32
N ALA A 238 2.85 4.33 6.80
CA ALA A 238 4.27 4.65 6.86
C ALA A 238 4.84 4.93 5.45
N PHE A 239 4.48 4.11 4.46
CA PHE A 239 4.86 4.37 3.06
C PHE A 239 4.22 5.64 2.49
N ILE A 240 2.98 5.96 2.87
CA ILE A 240 2.32 7.22 2.49
C ILE A 240 3.08 8.41 3.07
N ASP A 241 3.49 8.36 4.33
CA ASP A 241 4.24 9.43 4.97
C ASP A 241 5.63 9.61 4.35
N LEU A 242 6.36 8.52 4.12
CA LEU A 242 7.65 8.52 3.41
C LEU A 242 7.51 9.14 2.01
N TYR A 243 6.47 8.77 1.26
CA TYR A 243 6.23 9.34 -0.07
C TYR A 243 5.86 10.84 -0.01
N SER A 244 5.01 11.22 0.93
CA SER A 244 4.62 12.61 1.17
C SER A 244 5.82 13.48 1.54
N TYR A 245 6.73 12.94 2.35
CA TYR A 245 7.98 13.58 2.71
C TYR A 245 8.88 13.80 1.50
N TYR A 246 9.14 12.74 0.72
CA TYR A 246 9.88 12.81 -0.53
C TYR A 246 9.30 13.88 -1.47
N LYS A 247 7.96 13.91 -1.63
CA LYS A 247 7.26 14.85 -2.50
C LYS A 247 7.45 16.31 -2.08
N LYS A 248 7.67 16.60 -0.79
CA LYS A 248 7.96 17.95 -0.29
C LYS A 248 9.42 18.35 -0.49
N ALA A 249 10.33 17.37 -0.59
CA ALA A 249 11.77 17.60 -0.74
C ALA A 249 12.19 17.87 -2.20
N VAL A 250 11.40 17.42 -3.18
CA VAL A 250 11.60 17.66 -4.63
C VAL A 250 10.83 18.88 -5.10
#